data_AF-A0A7J2NNP9-F1
#
_entry.id   AF-A0A7J2NNP9-F1
#
_cell.length_a   1.000
_cell.length_b   1.000
_cell.length_c   1.000
_cell.angle_alpha   90.00
_cell.angle_beta   90.00
_cell.angle_gamma   90.00
#
_symmetry.space_group_name_H-M   'P 1'
#
loop_
_entity.id
_entity.type
_entity.pdbx_description
1 polymer ?
#
loop_
_entity_poly.entity_id
_entity_poly.type
_entity_poly.pdbx_seq_one_letter_code
_entity_poly.pdbx_strand_id
1 'polypeptide(L)' 'NPEELQRAKLLYYDMMGWTEKGIPKKSTLEELDIEWAADKISAQ' A
#
# COMPACT_ATOMS: atom_id res chain seq x y z
N ASN A 1 -6.38 14.76 15.65
CA ASN A 1 -7.71 14.14 15.56
C ASN A 1 -7.54 12.73 14.96
N PRO A 2 -7.85 11.64 15.68
CA PRO A 2 -7.62 10.27 15.22
C PRO A 2 -8.35 9.92 13.92
N GLU A 3 -9.57 10.41 13.72
CA GLU A 3 -10.35 10.12 12.52
C GLU A 3 -9.80 10.81 11.28
N GLU A 4 -9.38 12.08 11.41
CA GLU A 4 -8.74 12.82 10.32
C GLU A 4 -7.43 12.16 9.91
N LEU A 5 -6.65 11.67 10.87
CA LEU A 5 -5.43 10.92 10.60
C LEU A 5 -5.73 9.63 9.84
N GLN A 6 -6.75 8.88 10.26
CA GLN A 6 -7.12 7.63 9.58
C GLN A 6 -7.58 7.89 8.13
N ARG A 7 -8.38 8.95 7.90
CA ARG A 7 -8.79 9.34 6.54
C ARG A 7 -7.59 9.76 5.68
N ALA A 8 -6.68 10.56 6.23
CA ALA A 8 -5.48 11.00 5.51
C ALA A 8 -4.58 9.82 5.13
N LYS A 9 -4.42 8.82 6.01
CA LYS A 9 -3.65 7.60 5.72
C LYS A 9 -4.27 6.79 4.58
N LEU A 10 -5.60 6.59 4.61
CA LEU A 10 -6.29 5.84 3.55
C LEU A 10 -6.19 6.55 2.21
N LEU A 11 -6.35 7.88 2.20
CA LEU A 11 -6.15 8.69 0.99
C LEU A 11 -4.73 8.52 0.44
N TYR A 12 -3.71 8.60 1.30
CA TYR A 12 -2.33 8.41 0.89
C TYR A 12 -2.09 7.00 0.32
N TYR A 13 -2.61 5.96 0.97
CA TYR A 13 -2.50 4.60 0.46
C TYR A 13 -3.15 4.45 -0.91
N ASP A 14 -4.35 5.00 -1.12
CA ASP A 14 -5.01 4.94 -2.42
C ASP A 14 -4.19 5.64 -3.51
N MET A 15 -3.69 6.85 -3.25
CA MET A 15 -2.82 7.60 -4.16
C MET A 15 -1.56 6.83 -4.56
N MET A 16 -0.98 6.06 -3.63
CA MET A 16 0.22 5.27 -3.87
C MET A 16 -0.06 3.90 -4.47
N GLY A 17 -1.32 3.52 -4.69
CA GLY A 17 -1.68 2.19 -5.18
C GLY A 17 -1.56 1.11 -4.11
N TRP A 18 -1.74 1.45 -2.84
CA TRP A 18 -1.69 0.53 -1.70
C TRP A 18 -3.11 0.11 -1.28
N THR A 19 -3.20 -0.97 -0.51
CA THR A 19 -4.43 -1.42 0.13
C THR A 19 -4.69 -0.66 1.43
N GLU A 20 -5.91 -0.72 1.95
CA GLU A 20 -6.25 -0.12 3.25
C GLU A 20 -5.40 -0.65 4.42
N LYS A 21 -4.83 -1.85 4.27
CA LYS A 21 -3.90 -2.47 5.23
C LYS A 21 -2.46 -1.89 5.15
N GLY A 22 -2.18 -0.99 4.21
CA GLY A 22 -0.85 -0.43 3.98
C GLY A 22 0.08 -1.35 3.21
N ILE A 23 -0.48 -2.28 2.41
CA ILE A 23 0.29 -3.19 1.56
C ILE A 23 0.22 -2.69 0.11
N PRO A 24 1.34 -2.44 -0.58
CA PRO A 24 1.34 -2.08 -2.01
C PRO A 24 0.62 -3.13 -2.86
N LYS A 25 -0.16 -2.71 -3.85
CA LYS A 25 -0.76 -3.64 -4.82
C LYS A 25 0.33 -4.24 -5.71
N LYS A 26 0.08 -5.44 -6.23
CA LYS A 26 0.99 -6.13 -7.17
C LYS A 26 1.35 -5.24 -8.37
N SER A 27 0.37 -4.53 -8.93
CA SER A 27 0.58 -3.58 -10.03
C SER A 27 1.58 -2.48 -9.68
N THR A 28 1.53 -1.94 -8.47
CA THR A 28 2.48 -0.92 -8.00
C THR A 28 3.89 -1.49 -7.85
N LEU A 29 4.02 -2.75 -7.44
CA LEU A 29 5.33 -3.41 -7.35
C LEU A 29 5.91 -3.70 -8.74
N GLU A 30 5.06 -4.08 -9.70
CA GLU A 30 5.43 -4.29 -11.11
C GLU A 30 5.86 -2.97 -11.78
N GLU A 31 5.15 -1.86 -11.54
CA GLU A 31 5.53 -0.52 -12.04
C GLU A 31 6.90 -0.03 -11.53
N LEU A 32 7.33 -0.56 -10.38
CA LEU A 32 8.58 -0.21 -9.73
C LEU A 32 9.71 -1.22 -9.99
N ASP A 33 9.49 -2.23 -10.85
CA ASP A 33 10.43 -3.33 -11.13
C ASP A 33 10.90 -4.05 -9.85
N ILE A 34 10.01 -4.17 -8.85
CA ILE A 34 10.25 -4.84 -7.56
C ILE A 34 9.16 -5.86 -7.25
N GLU A 35 8.60 -6.51 -8.26
CA GLU A 35 7.57 -7.54 -8.12
C GLU A 35 8.01 -8.71 -7.24
N TRP A 36 9.33 -8.96 -7.15
CA TRP A 36 9.93 -9.93 -6.21
C TRP A 36 9.58 -9.66 -4.74
N ALA A 37 9.25 -8.42 -4.40
CA ALA A 37 8.90 -8.03 -3.04
C ALA A 37 7.52 -8.55 -2.63
N ALA A 38 6.63 -8.90 -3.58
CA ALA A 38 5.31 -9.46 -3.26
C ALA A 38 5.42 -10.72 -2.41
N ASP A 39 6.41 -11.58 -2.70
CA ASP A 39 6.67 -12.82 -1.96
C ASP A 39 7.28 -12.57 -0.56
N LYS A 40 7.75 -11.34 -0.29
CA LYS A 40 8.38 -10.94 0.99
C LYS A 40 7.46 -10.11 1.87
N ILE A 41 6.53 -9.38 1.26
CA ILE A 41 5.54 -8.53 1.95
C ILE A 41 4.30 -9.38 2.34
N SER A 42 4.30 -10.67 2.03
CA SER A 42 3.38 -11.69 2.55
C SER A 42 3.56 -11.88 4.07
N ALA A 43 3.22 -10.86 4.85
CA ALA A 43 3.03 -10.94 6.28
C ALA A 43 1.60 -10.49 6.58
N GLN A 44 0.77 -11.48 6.98
CA GLN A 44 -0.62 -11.45 7.49
C GLN A 44 -1.72 -11.86 6.51
#